data_AF-F6FGB8-F1
#
_entry.id   AF-F6FGB8-F1
#
_cell.length_a   1.000
_cell.length_b   1.000
_cell.length_c   1.000
_cell.angle_alpha   90.00
_cell.angle_beta   90.00
_cell.angle_gamma   90.00
#
_symmetry.space_group_name_H-M   'P 1'
#
loop_
_entity.id
_entity.type
_entity.pdbx_description
1 polymer ?
#
loop_
_entity_poly.entity_id
_entity_poly.type
_entity_poly.pdbx_seq_one_letter_code
_entity_poly.pdbx_strand_id
1 'polypeptide(L)'
;MDVRLASLTTLGAVAGGSGAVGVYKLVNREDSSNSLTSEEYQLVFRKFKSEGDFIAALKTRVPNITSQSTYEEGGKAAKEWCERNDSSNSKRWCLQLPKTIGEELGKPLATNWEKQIKDIKAKNIDGLLDDLKTVNSKLPSVDENKDSQEALRGWCKSKLDIKLISDGADSILEKVKSRCLSNDN
;
A
#
# COMPACT_ATOMS: atom_id res chain seq x y z
N MET A 1 -20.14 10.46 -20.61
CA MET A 1 -21.14 9.54 -20.03
C MET A 1 -20.58 9.06 -18.71
N ASP A 2 -21.34 9.26 -17.63
CA ASP A 2 -20.93 9.25 -16.22
C ASP A 2 -20.23 7.96 -15.76
N VAL A 3 -18.98 8.10 -15.33
CA VAL A 3 -18.29 7.09 -14.52
C VAL A 3 -18.84 7.20 -13.10
N ARG A 4 -19.80 6.35 -12.75
CA ARG A 4 -20.25 6.21 -11.35
C ARG A 4 -19.11 5.60 -10.54
N LEU A 5 -18.39 6.43 -9.78
CA LEU A 5 -17.48 6.01 -8.71
C LEU A 5 -18.28 5.20 -7.67
N ALA A 6 -18.23 3.87 -7.76
CA ALA A 6 -18.65 3.04 -6.65
C ALA A 6 -17.48 2.96 -5.65
N SER A 7 -17.50 3.83 -4.63
CA SER A 7 -16.65 3.68 -3.45
C SER A 7 -17.13 2.44 -2.69
N LEU A 8 -16.43 1.32 -2.83
CA LEU A 8 -16.68 0.14 -2.01
C LEU A 8 -15.96 0.33 -0.67
N THR A 9 -16.69 0.83 0.30
CA THR A 9 -16.36 0.70 1.71
C THR A 9 -16.45 -0.78 2.10
N THR A 10 -15.33 -1.29 2.64
CA THR A 10 -15.26 -2.42 3.59
C THR A 10 -15.93 -3.74 3.18
N LEU A 11 -15.14 -4.69 2.69
CA LEU A 11 -15.44 -6.11 2.82
C LEU A 11 -14.67 -6.67 4.03
N GLY A 12 -15.39 -6.96 5.11
CA GLY A 12 -14.94 -7.82 6.22
C GLY A 12 -14.68 -7.09 7.53
N ALA A 13 -15.74 -6.90 8.32
CA ALA A 13 -15.64 -6.55 9.74
C ALA A 13 -14.99 -7.69 10.52
N VAL A 14 -13.87 -7.40 11.18
CA VAL A 14 -13.43 -8.11 12.39
C VAL A 14 -13.29 -7.04 13.47
N ALA A 15 -14.00 -7.24 14.57
CA ALA A 15 -14.22 -6.26 15.62
C ALA A 15 -12.91 -5.69 16.19
N GLY A 16 -12.87 -4.36 16.38
CA GLY A 16 -11.88 -3.66 17.20
C GLY A 16 -10.62 -3.21 16.45
N GLY A 17 -10.72 -2.12 15.69
CA GLY A 17 -9.54 -1.41 15.17
C GLY A 17 -9.87 -0.57 13.94
N SER A 18 -9.92 0.75 14.11
CA SER A 18 -10.06 1.73 13.03
C SER A 18 -8.81 1.68 12.11
N GLY A 19 -8.81 0.79 11.12
CA GLY A 19 -7.68 0.56 10.22
C GLY A 19 -8.02 0.80 8.75
N ALA A 20 -7.35 1.80 8.16
CA ALA A 20 -7.17 2.11 6.73
C ALA A 20 -8.21 1.60 5.70
N VAL A 21 -9.00 2.53 5.15
CA VAL A 21 -9.81 2.30 3.94
C VAL A 21 -8.97 2.67 2.71
N GLY A 22 -8.39 1.67 2.04
CA GLY A 22 -7.85 1.82 0.69
C GLY A 22 -9.01 1.89 -0.31
N VAL A 23 -9.00 2.84 -1.24
CA VAL A 23 -10.02 2.95 -2.29
C VAL A 23 -9.66 1.97 -3.41
N TYR A 24 -10.40 0.87 -3.52
CA TYR A 24 -10.21 -0.13 -4.59
C TYR A 24 -11.15 0.17 -5.75
N LYS A 25 -10.64 0.18 -6.99
CA LYS A 25 -11.49 0.33 -8.19
C LYS A 25 -11.76 -1.04 -8.81
N LEU A 26 -13.05 -1.36 -8.97
CA LEU A 26 -13.50 -2.56 -9.68
C LEU A 26 -13.20 -2.42 -11.18
N VAL A 27 -12.70 -3.51 -11.76
CA VAL A 27 -12.47 -3.64 -13.19
C VAL A 27 -13.68 -4.38 -13.78
N ASN A 28 -14.55 -3.68 -14.52
CA ASN A 28 -15.67 -4.30 -15.24
C ASN A 28 -15.22 -4.73 -16.64
N ARG A 29 -15.51 -6.00 -16.98
CA ARG A 29 -15.12 -6.66 -18.24
C ARG A 29 -15.94 -6.22 -19.48
N GLU A 30 -17.09 -5.58 -19.29
CA GLU A 30 -17.92 -5.10 -20.42
C GLU A 30 -17.24 -3.97 -21.22
N ASP A 31 -16.21 -3.33 -20.66
CA ASP A 31 -15.31 -2.46 -21.40
C ASP A 31 -14.04 -3.24 -21.74
N SER A 32 -13.86 -3.64 -23.01
CA SER A 32 -12.66 -4.32 -23.53
C SER A 32 -11.35 -3.50 -23.43
N SER A 33 -11.39 -2.36 -22.73
CA SER A 33 -10.29 -1.45 -22.40
C SER A 33 -9.82 -1.57 -20.94
N ASN A 34 -10.47 -2.40 -20.12
CA ASN A 34 -10.22 -2.52 -18.68
C ASN A 34 -9.48 -3.83 -18.33
N SER A 35 -8.35 -4.13 -18.95
CA SER A 35 -7.45 -5.15 -18.40
C SER A 35 -6.47 -4.50 -17.44
N LEU A 36 -6.19 -5.15 -16.31
CA LEU A 36 -5.10 -4.71 -15.43
C LEU A 36 -3.78 -4.79 -16.21
N THR A 37 -2.91 -3.82 -15.96
CA THR A 37 -1.53 -3.83 -16.43
C THR A 37 -0.74 -4.95 -15.73
N SER A 38 0.42 -5.31 -16.28
CA SER A 38 1.33 -6.29 -15.66
C SER A 38 1.65 -5.92 -14.21
N GLU A 39 1.99 -4.65 -13.95
CA GLU A 39 2.25 -4.12 -12.61
C GLU A 39 1.03 -4.23 -11.68
N GLU A 40 -0.18 -3.98 -12.17
CA GLU A 40 -1.40 -4.12 -11.38
C GLU A 40 -1.69 -5.57 -11.00
N TYR A 41 -1.40 -6.54 -11.87
CA TYR A 41 -1.49 -7.96 -11.50
C TYR A 41 -0.44 -8.36 -10.45
N GLN A 42 0.77 -7.79 -10.50
CA GLN A 42 1.76 -7.98 -9.45
C GLN A 42 1.26 -7.44 -8.10
N LEU A 43 0.59 -6.28 -8.10
CA LEU A 43 -0.03 -5.71 -6.90
C LEU A 43 -1.15 -6.60 -6.35
N VAL A 44 -2.00 -7.14 -7.22
CA VAL A 44 -3.04 -8.12 -6.86
C VAL A 44 -2.40 -9.30 -6.14
N PHE A 45 -1.35 -9.86 -6.72
CA PHE A 45 -0.63 -10.97 -6.09
C PHE A 45 -0.01 -10.56 -4.75
N ARG A 46 0.68 -9.41 -4.67
CA ARG A 46 1.23 -8.88 -3.41
C ARG A 46 0.17 -8.81 -2.31
N LYS A 47 -1.02 -8.30 -2.63
CA LYS A 47 -2.10 -8.11 -1.65
C LYS A 47 -2.71 -9.43 -1.16
N PHE A 48 -2.91 -10.38 -2.05
CA PHE A 48 -3.70 -11.58 -1.77
C PHE A 48 -2.87 -12.86 -1.64
N LYS A 49 -1.55 -12.85 -1.86
CA LYS A 49 -0.69 -14.06 -1.78
C LYS A 49 -0.72 -14.80 -0.43
N SER A 50 -1.15 -14.13 0.64
CA SER A 50 -1.36 -14.77 1.96
C SER A 50 -2.73 -15.44 2.11
N GLU A 51 -3.68 -15.20 1.20
CA GLU A 51 -4.98 -15.84 1.19
C GLU A 51 -4.89 -17.22 0.55
N GLY A 52 -5.18 -18.28 1.31
CA GLY A 52 -5.12 -19.66 0.83
C GLY A 52 -6.03 -19.90 -0.39
N ASP A 53 -7.24 -19.35 -0.36
CA ASP A 53 -8.22 -19.47 -1.46
C ASP A 53 -7.73 -18.81 -2.75
N PHE A 54 -7.03 -17.67 -2.65
CA PHE A 54 -6.45 -17.00 -3.81
C PHE A 54 -5.36 -17.85 -4.45
N ILE A 55 -4.41 -18.37 -3.65
CA ILE A 55 -3.38 -19.27 -4.16
C ILE A 55 -3.97 -20.55 -4.76
N ALA A 56 -4.97 -21.14 -4.10
CA ALA A 56 -5.68 -22.31 -4.63
C ALA A 56 -6.33 -22.02 -5.98
N ALA A 57 -6.94 -20.84 -6.13
CA ALA A 57 -7.51 -20.40 -7.39
C ALA A 57 -6.44 -20.23 -8.47
N LEU A 58 -5.32 -19.56 -8.18
CA LEU A 58 -4.22 -19.40 -9.14
C LEU A 58 -3.64 -20.76 -9.59
N LYS A 59 -3.53 -21.72 -8.67
CA LYS A 59 -3.03 -23.08 -8.95
C LYS A 59 -3.85 -23.86 -9.97
N THR A 60 -5.14 -23.53 -10.15
CA THR A 60 -5.96 -24.13 -11.21
C THR A 60 -5.44 -23.84 -12.62
N ARG A 61 -4.58 -22.82 -12.77
CA ARG A 61 -3.96 -22.42 -14.05
C ARG A 61 -2.44 -22.54 -14.02
N VAL A 62 -1.81 -22.15 -12.91
CA VAL A 62 -0.36 -22.18 -12.71
C VAL A 62 -0.05 -23.07 -11.51
N PRO A 63 0.10 -24.40 -11.69
CA PRO A 63 0.13 -25.36 -10.56
C PRO A 63 1.24 -25.14 -9.53
N ASN A 64 2.37 -24.57 -9.97
CA ASN A 64 3.56 -24.37 -9.14
C ASN A 64 3.56 -23.03 -8.38
N ILE A 65 2.53 -22.20 -8.54
CA ILE A 65 2.46 -20.91 -7.84
C ILE A 65 2.27 -21.12 -6.33
N THR A 66 2.99 -20.35 -5.52
CA THR A 66 2.90 -20.39 -4.06
C THR A 66 2.86 -18.98 -3.49
N SER A 67 2.59 -18.83 -2.19
CA SER A 67 2.66 -17.53 -1.50
C SER A 67 4.09 -16.93 -1.45
N GLN A 68 5.11 -17.75 -1.75
CA GLN A 68 6.52 -17.35 -1.76
C GLN A 68 7.04 -17.01 -3.16
N SER A 69 6.22 -17.20 -4.20
CA SER A 69 6.60 -16.85 -5.56
C SER A 69 6.89 -15.35 -5.68
N THR A 70 7.71 -14.98 -6.66
CA THR A 70 8.02 -13.57 -6.93
C THR A 70 6.77 -12.80 -7.35
N TYR A 71 6.79 -11.47 -7.20
CA TYR A 71 5.68 -10.63 -7.66
C TYR A 71 5.45 -10.77 -9.16
N GLU A 72 6.50 -10.93 -9.96
CA GLU A 72 6.38 -11.14 -11.40
C GLU A 72 5.70 -12.47 -11.76
N GLU A 73 6.12 -13.58 -11.14
CA GLU A 73 5.49 -14.90 -11.36
C GLU A 73 4.04 -14.91 -10.89
N GLY A 74 3.81 -14.38 -9.69
CA GLY A 74 2.47 -14.26 -9.12
C GLY A 74 1.55 -13.35 -9.91
N GLY A 75 2.08 -12.25 -10.46
CA GLY A 75 1.36 -11.36 -11.36
C GLY A 75 0.97 -12.03 -12.67
N LYS A 76 1.87 -12.83 -13.27
CA LYS A 76 1.52 -13.64 -14.46
C LYS A 76 0.41 -14.64 -14.16
N ALA A 77 0.48 -15.34 -13.03
CA ALA A 77 -0.56 -16.27 -12.60
C ALA A 77 -1.90 -15.56 -12.34
N ALA A 78 -1.87 -14.40 -11.66
CA ALA A 78 -3.06 -13.57 -11.42
C ALA A 78 -3.68 -13.10 -12.74
N LYS A 79 -2.87 -12.67 -13.72
CA LYS A 79 -3.31 -12.31 -15.06
C LYS A 79 -4.03 -13.45 -15.75
N GLU A 80 -3.38 -14.61 -15.85
CA GLU A 80 -3.95 -15.79 -16.52
C GLU A 80 -5.27 -16.23 -15.88
N TRP A 81 -5.37 -16.12 -14.55
CA TRP A 81 -6.59 -16.44 -13.84
C TRP A 81 -7.68 -15.40 -14.07
N CYS A 82 -7.37 -14.11 -13.93
CA CYS A 82 -8.34 -13.02 -14.05
C CYS A 82 -8.92 -12.86 -15.46
N GLU A 83 -8.09 -13.00 -16.51
CA GLU A 83 -8.55 -12.82 -17.90
C GLU A 83 -9.50 -13.95 -18.37
N ARG A 84 -9.52 -15.07 -17.65
CA ARG A 84 -10.28 -16.28 -18.02
C ARG A 84 -11.40 -16.62 -17.05
N ASN A 85 -11.63 -15.81 -16.02
CA ASN A 85 -12.67 -16.03 -15.02
C ASN A 85 -13.60 -14.82 -14.89
N ASP A 86 -14.88 -15.03 -15.18
CA ASP A 86 -15.96 -14.02 -15.04
C ASP A 86 -16.84 -14.25 -13.81
N SER A 87 -16.35 -15.06 -12.87
CA SER A 87 -17.10 -15.42 -11.66
C SER A 87 -17.17 -14.26 -10.66
N SER A 88 -18.06 -14.36 -9.68
CA SER A 88 -18.07 -13.45 -8.52
C SER A 88 -16.70 -13.32 -7.83
N ASN A 89 -15.84 -14.34 -7.92
CA ASN A 89 -14.49 -14.31 -7.36
C ASN A 89 -13.54 -13.38 -8.15
N SER A 90 -13.78 -13.14 -9.45
CA SER A 90 -12.95 -12.16 -10.18
C SER A 90 -13.22 -10.73 -9.68
N LYS A 91 -14.42 -10.44 -9.19
CA LYS A 91 -14.72 -9.18 -8.49
C LYS A 91 -13.98 -9.03 -7.15
N ARG A 92 -13.48 -10.12 -6.56
CA ARG A 92 -12.72 -10.08 -5.30
C ARG A 92 -11.24 -9.79 -5.54
N TRP A 93 -10.63 -10.42 -6.53
CA TRP A 93 -9.17 -10.39 -6.70
C TRP A 93 -8.70 -9.59 -7.92
N CYS A 94 -9.49 -9.45 -8.97
CA CYS A 94 -9.11 -8.75 -10.19
C CYS A 94 -9.44 -7.25 -10.08
N LEU A 95 -8.84 -6.61 -9.07
CA LEU A 95 -9.07 -5.22 -8.69
C LEU A 95 -7.88 -4.35 -9.07
N GLN A 96 -8.16 -3.10 -9.42
CA GLN A 96 -7.12 -2.09 -9.52
C GLN A 96 -6.77 -1.64 -8.10
N LEU A 97 -5.57 -2.04 -7.65
CA LEU A 97 -5.02 -1.72 -6.35
C LEU A 97 -4.14 -0.46 -6.41
N PRO A 98 -3.94 0.23 -5.27
CA PRO A 98 -2.96 1.29 -5.15
C PRO A 98 -1.58 0.86 -5.62
N LYS A 99 -0.91 1.71 -6.41
CA LYS A 99 0.42 1.47 -6.96
C LYS A 99 1.51 1.99 -6.06
N THR A 100 1.25 3.09 -5.36
CA THR A 100 2.23 3.78 -4.53
C THR A 100 1.82 3.77 -3.06
N ILE A 101 2.79 4.06 -2.18
CA ILE A 101 2.54 4.24 -0.74
C ILE A 101 1.49 5.33 -0.52
N GLY A 102 1.57 6.46 -1.23
CA GLY A 102 0.61 7.55 -1.09
C GLY A 102 -0.82 7.14 -1.44
N GLU A 103 -0.99 6.38 -2.51
CA GLU A 103 -2.30 5.84 -2.91
C GLU A 103 -2.83 4.82 -1.88
N GLU A 104 -1.99 3.94 -1.33
CA GLU A 104 -2.39 2.91 -0.34
C GLU A 104 -2.82 3.54 0.99
N LEU A 105 -2.17 4.63 1.39
CA LEU A 105 -2.51 5.32 2.63
C LEU A 105 -3.90 5.94 2.59
N GLY A 106 -4.30 6.51 1.45
CA GLY A 106 -5.59 7.19 1.28
C GLY A 106 -5.85 8.33 2.28
N LYS A 107 -4.81 8.78 2.99
CA LYS A 107 -4.89 9.77 4.08
C LYS A 107 -3.87 10.88 3.84
N PRO A 108 -4.20 12.13 4.17
CA PRO A 108 -3.23 13.21 4.12
C PRO A 108 -2.14 13.00 5.18
N LEU A 109 -0.95 13.55 4.90
CA LEU A 109 0.12 13.62 5.87
C LEU A 109 -0.25 14.54 7.05
N ALA A 110 0.45 14.36 8.17
CA ALA A 110 0.37 15.26 9.32
C ALA A 110 0.57 16.73 8.89
N THR A 111 -0.21 17.62 9.49
CA THR A 111 -0.10 19.06 9.25
C THR A 111 0.64 19.76 10.38
N ASN A 112 0.51 19.26 11.61
CA ASN A 112 1.23 19.73 12.80
C ASN A 112 2.50 18.89 13.03
N TRP A 113 3.58 19.26 12.34
CA TRP A 113 4.86 18.53 12.40
C TRP A 113 5.59 18.68 13.75
N GLU A 114 5.33 19.76 14.48
CA GLU A 114 5.85 19.96 15.84
C GLU A 114 5.27 18.90 16.80
N LYS A 115 3.94 18.73 16.79
CA LYS A 115 3.29 17.65 17.55
C LYS A 115 3.78 16.28 17.08
N GLN A 116 3.89 16.08 15.76
CA GLN A 116 4.27 14.79 15.19
C GLN A 116 5.67 14.35 15.61
N ILE A 117 6.68 15.24 15.54
CA ILE A 117 8.06 14.90 15.92
C ILE A 117 8.15 14.59 17.42
N LYS A 118 7.40 15.32 18.26
CA LYS A 118 7.30 15.09 19.69
C LYS A 118 6.71 13.71 20.01
N ASP A 119 5.58 13.37 19.39
CA ASP A 119 4.90 12.09 19.58
C ASP A 119 5.78 10.90 19.14
N ILE A 120 6.48 11.06 18.01
CA ILE A 120 7.40 10.04 17.50
C ILE A 120 8.62 9.87 18.39
N LYS A 121 9.20 10.98 18.85
CA LYS A 121 10.35 10.95 19.76
C LYS A 121 10.01 10.23 21.06
N ALA A 122 8.83 10.49 21.63
CA ALA A 122 8.35 9.80 22.82
C ALA A 122 8.21 8.28 22.65
N LYS A 123 8.02 7.79 21.41
CA LYS A 123 7.92 6.37 21.08
C LYS A 123 9.29 5.68 20.87
N ASN A 124 10.39 6.43 20.90
CA ASN A 124 11.75 5.92 20.67
C ASN A 124 11.86 5.04 19.40
N ILE A 125 11.37 5.55 18.26
CA ILE A 125 11.36 4.78 17.01
C ILE A 125 12.79 4.55 16.49
N ASP A 126 13.17 3.28 16.34
CA ASP A 126 14.46 2.87 15.81
C ASP A 126 14.71 3.38 14.37
N GLY A 127 15.96 3.75 14.11
CA GLY A 127 16.43 4.20 12.79
C GLY A 127 15.82 5.53 12.32
N LEU A 128 15.05 6.23 13.16
CA LEU A 128 14.44 7.51 12.79
C LEU A 128 15.51 8.55 12.42
N LEU A 129 16.57 8.68 13.22
CA LEU A 129 17.65 9.63 12.92
C LEU A 129 18.30 9.34 11.56
N ASP A 130 18.55 8.07 11.26
CA ASP A 130 19.17 7.66 10.00
C ASP A 130 18.26 7.99 8.81
N ASP A 131 16.96 7.75 8.97
CA ASP A 131 15.94 8.13 8.00
C ASP A 131 15.89 9.66 7.81
N LEU A 132 15.93 10.46 8.88
CA LEU A 132 15.94 11.93 8.77
C LEU A 132 17.23 12.45 8.11
N LYS A 133 18.36 11.79 8.35
CA LYS A 133 19.65 12.13 7.74
C LYS A 133 19.68 11.92 6.23
N THR A 134 18.79 11.09 5.67
CA THR A 134 18.66 10.99 4.20
C THR A 134 18.12 12.28 3.58
N VAL A 135 17.51 13.16 4.38
CA VAL A 135 16.98 14.47 3.95
C VAL A 135 17.90 15.59 4.42
N ASN A 136 18.33 15.56 5.68
CA ASN A 136 19.26 16.52 6.25
C ASN A 136 20.44 15.79 6.92
N SER A 137 21.51 15.56 6.16
CA SER A 137 22.69 14.82 6.62
C SER A 137 23.44 15.45 7.80
N LYS A 138 23.21 16.74 8.06
CA LYS A 138 23.83 17.48 9.16
C LYS A 138 23.08 17.35 10.49
N LEU A 139 21.92 16.68 10.50
CA LEU A 139 21.10 16.54 11.68
C LEU A 139 21.85 15.71 12.76
N PRO A 140 22.19 16.30 13.93
CA PRO A 140 22.98 15.58 14.94
C PRO A 140 22.13 14.58 15.74
N SER A 141 20.85 14.92 15.96
CA SER A 141 19.89 14.21 16.80
C SER A 141 18.46 14.51 16.35
N VAL A 142 17.50 13.71 16.80
CA VAL A 142 16.07 13.98 16.59
C VAL A 142 15.55 14.85 17.74
N ASP A 143 15.19 16.09 17.44
CA ASP A 143 14.76 17.08 18.42
C ASP A 143 13.45 17.76 18.03
N GLU A 144 12.82 18.45 18.98
CA GLU A 144 11.57 19.20 18.75
C GLU A 144 11.85 20.56 18.06
N ASN A 145 12.84 20.60 17.17
CA ASN A 145 13.27 21.79 16.46
C ASN A 145 12.83 21.78 14.99
N LYS A 146 12.92 22.94 14.35
CA LYS A 146 12.50 23.13 12.96
C LYS A 146 13.24 22.19 11.98
N ASP A 147 14.53 21.96 12.19
CA ASP A 147 15.33 21.10 11.32
C ASP A 147 14.84 19.65 11.32
N SER A 148 14.49 19.10 12.49
CA SER A 148 13.95 17.74 12.62
C SER A 148 12.54 17.64 12.05
N GLN A 149 11.71 18.68 12.26
CA GLN A 149 10.36 18.75 11.70
C GLN A 149 10.40 18.78 10.16
N GLU A 150 11.28 19.60 9.58
CA GLU A 150 11.46 19.70 8.13
C GLU A 150 12.05 18.43 7.54
N ALA A 151 13.03 17.82 8.21
CA ALA A 151 13.59 16.54 7.80
C ALA A 151 12.53 15.43 7.81
N LEU A 152 11.69 15.36 8.85
CA LEU A 152 10.60 14.38 8.94
C LEU A 152 9.57 14.60 7.84
N ARG A 153 9.11 15.84 7.65
CA ARG A 153 8.18 16.21 6.58
C ARG A 153 8.74 15.86 5.20
N GLY A 154 10.01 16.19 4.97
CA GLY A 154 10.71 15.89 3.71
C GLY A 154 10.82 14.39 3.48
N TRP A 155 11.17 13.63 4.52
CA TRP A 155 11.28 12.17 4.42
C TRP A 155 9.93 11.57 4.08
N CYS A 156 8.87 11.93 4.81
CA CYS A 156 7.51 11.45 4.58
C CYS A 156 7.05 11.71 3.14
N LYS A 157 7.25 12.93 2.63
CA LYS A 157 6.90 13.26 1.23
C LYS A 157 7.69 12.43 0.23
N SER A 158 9.00 12.24 0.46
CA SER A 158 9.86 11.47 -0.44
C SER A 158 9.47 10.00 -0.59
N LYS A 159 8.70 9.45 0.37
CA LYS A 159 8.30 8.03 0.34
C LYS A 159 6.95 7.79 -0.32
N LEU A 160 6.13 8.81 -0.56
CA LEU A 160 4.78 8.63 -1.08
C LEU A 160 4.75 8.02 -2.48
N ASP A 161 5.71 8.36 -3.34
CA ASP A 161 5.76 7.88 -4.73
C ASP A 161 6.45 6.52 -4.89
N ILE A 162 6.90 5.91 -3.78
CA ILE A 162 7.52 4.57 -3.83
C ILE A 162 6.45 3.56 -4.23
N LYS A 163 6.77 2.76 -5.25
CA LYS A 163 5.91 1.70 -5.75
C LYS A 163 5.80 0.57 -4.73
N LEU A 164 4.59 0.06 -4.51
CA LEU A 164 4.32 -1.01 -3.56
C LEU A 164 4.91 -2.36 -3.99
N ILE A 165 5.25 -2.53 -5.26
CA ILE A 165 5.96 -3.71 -5.78
C ILE A 165 7.48 -3.64 -5.58
N SER A 166 8.03 -2.50 -5.16
CA SER A 166 9.47 -2.36 -4.94
C SER A 166 9.92 -3.09 -3.68
N ASP A 167 11.17 -3.57 -3.69
CA ASP A 167 11.78 -4.20 -2.52
C ASP A 167 11.78 -3.26 -1.32
N GLY A 168 11.37 -3.78 -0.17
CA GLY A 168 11.27 -3.01 1.07
C GLY A 168 10.10 -2.02 1.14
N ALA A 169 9.23 -1.94 0.12
CA ALA A 169 8.09 -1.02 0.14
C ALA A 169 7.15 -1.26 1.34
N ASP A 170 6.95 -2.51 1.78
CA ASP A 170 6.16 -2.84 2.96
C ASP A 170 6.75 -2.24 4.25
N SER A 171 8.07 -2.37 4.42
CA SER A 171 8.78 -1.78 5.57
C SER A 171 8.68 -0.25 5.55
N ILE A 172 8.82 0.36 4.36
CA ILE A 172 8.68 1.81 4.22
C ILE A 172 7.23 2.24 4.50
N LEU A 173 6.23 1.51 4.01
CA LEU A 173 4.82 1.78 4.26
C LEU A 173 4.51 1.80 5.77
N GLU A 174 5.00 0.82 6.53
CA GLU A 174 4.81 0.78 7.99
C GLU A 174 5.52 1.94 8.70
N LYS A 175 6.72 2.32 8.26
CA LYS A 175 7.38 3.54 8.75
C LYS A 175 6.58 4.80 8.42
N VAL A 176 6.02 4.91 7.23
CA VAL A 176 5.21 6.08 6.84
C VAL A 176 3.92 6.13 7.64
N LYS A 177 3.22 5.01 7.84
CA LYS A 177 2.01 4.96 8.70
C LYS A 177 2.30 5.44 10.12
N SER A 178 3.41 4.99 10.70
CA SER A 178 3.76 5.31 12.09
C SER A 178 4.31 6.73 12.29
N ARG A 179 4.91 7.33 11.25
CA ARG A 179 5.65 8.60 11.36
C ARG A 179 5.00 9.78 10.65
N CYS A 180 4.19 9.54 9.63
CA CYS A 180 3.79 10.59 8.70
C CYS A 180 2.31 10.95 8.77
N LEU A 181 1.51 10.13 9.46
CA LEU A 181 0.08 10.39 9.65
C LEU A 181 -0.14 10.97 11.04
N SER A 182 -1.03 11.96 11.14
CA SER A 182 -1.51 12.46 12.42
C SER A 182 -2.22 11.33 13.18
N ASN A 183 -1.95 11.21 14.49
CA ASN A 183 -2.75 10.40 15.42
C ASN A 183 -3.98 11.17 15.94
N ASP A 184 -4.49 12.14 15.17
CA ASP A 184 -5.63 12.94 15.58
C ASP A 184 -6.88 12.03 15.51
N ASN A 185 -7.20 11.43 16.66
CA ASN A 185 -8.53 10.96 17.02
C ASN A 185 -9.44 12.17 17.27
#